data_AF-A0A9N9DIT2-F1
#
_entry.id   AF-A0A9N9DIT2-F1
#
_cell.length_a   1.000
_cell.length_b   1.000
_cell.length_c   1.000
_cell.angle_alpha   90.00
_cell.angle_beta   90.00
_cell.angle_gamma   90.00
#
_symmetry.space_group_name_H-M   'P 1'
#
loop_
_entity.id
_entity.type
_entity.pdbx_description
1 polymer ?
#
loop_
_entity_poly.entity_id
_entity_poly.type
_entity_poly.pdbx_seq_one_letter_code
_entity_poly.pdbx_strand_id
1 'polypeptide(L)'
;MFVDTLIKGKTPVKMLIDTSSEFNTISKRLLDKLKSNHGILPSCGPAECLYGDVIGEINCLDLQFRYKGKWQSLDYTDAIYFKIRKNPTFDLVLGRGWLWVHEVKMNFKLSSKGSCDPHAKIEIDGMSIPLIDKDFNKASSTKNNLSKSTESKPGLAQEE
;
A
#
# COMPACT_ATOMS: atom_id res chain seq x y z
N MET A 1 2.74 4.55 -9.95
CA MET A 1 3.74 3.98 -9.00
C MET A 1 3.01 3.34 -7.84
N PHE A 2 3.62 2.39 -7.11
CA PHE A 2 2.94 1.67 -6.04
C PHE A 2 3.43 2.08 -4.66
N VAL A 3 2.55 1.91 -3.67
CA VAL A 3 2.85 2.04 -2.25
C VAL A 3 2.31 0.81 -1.54
N ASP A 4 3.10 0.26 -0.61
CA ASP A 4 2.60 -0.76 0.31
C ASP A 4 1.66 -0.12 1.32
N THR A 5 0.42 -0.60 1.35
CA THR A 5 -0.64 -0.08 2.21
C THR A 5 -1.27 -1.23 2.98
N LEU A 6 -1.73 -0.95 4.21
CA LEU A 6 -2.49 -1.88 5.02
C LEU A 6 -3.90 -1.32 5.20
N ILE A 7 -4.91 -2.09 4.79
CA ILE A 7 -6.32 -1.67 4.89
C ILE A 7 -6.91 -2.23 6.18
N LYS A 8 -7.57 -1.37 6.98
CA LYS A 8 -8.22 -1.73 8.26
C LYS A 8 -7.29 -2.48 9.23
N GLY A 9 -6.00 -2.17 9.20
CA GLY A 9 -4.96 -2.83 10.01
C GLY A 9 -4.74 -4.32 9.71
N LYS A 10 -5.31 -4.88 8.63
CA LYS A 10 -5.34 -6.35 8.41
C LYS A 10 -4.90 -6.79 7.02
N THR A 11 -5.30 -6.06 5.98
CA THR A 11 -5.15 -6.56 4.60
C THR A 11 -4.05 -5.79 3.88
N PRO A 12 -2.87 -6.39 3.63
CA PRO A 12 -1.82 -5.72 2.87
C PRO A 12 -2.20 -5.66 1.39
N VAL A 13 -2.05 -4.49 0.79
CA VAL A 13 -2.39 -4.20 -0.61
C VAL A 13 -1.32 -3.30 -1.21
N LYS A 14 -0.91 -3.60 -2.44
CA LYS A 14 -0.14 -2.67 -3.26
C LYS A 14 -1.11 -1.70 -3.91
N MET A 15 -1.03 -0.45 -3.49
CA MET A 15 -1.90 0.61 -3.94
C MET A 15 -1.25 1.40 -5.07
N LEU A 16 -1.98 1.62 -6.16
CA LEU A 16 -1.51 2.48 -7.24
C LEU A 16 -1.77 3.95 -6.89
N ILE A 17 -0.72 4.77 -6.98
CA ILE A 17 -0.82 6.22 -7.02
C ILE A 17 -0.91 6.65 -8.48
N ASP A 18 -2.03 7.28 -8.86
CA ASP A 18 -2.33 7.67 -10.23
C ASP A 18 -2.85 9.12 -10.31
N THR A 19 -1.98 10.04 -10.73
CA THR A 19 -2.33 11.47 -10.91
C THR A 19 -3.19 11.73 -12.15
N SER A 20 -3.28 10.76 -13.07
CA SER A 20 -4.11 10.87 -14.27
C SER A 20 -5.57 10.51 -14.00
N SER A 21 -5.80 9.60 -13.03
CA SER A 21 -7.14 9.20 -12.60
C SER A 21 -7.80 10.30 -11.77
N GLU A 22 -9.02 10.67 -12.12
CA GLU A 22 -9.82 11.62 -11.33
C GLU A 22 -10.34 10.98 -10.04
N PHE A 23 -10.76 9.71 -10.13
CA PHE A 23 -11.44 9.00 -9.05
C PHE A 23 -10.52 8.03 -8.32
N ASN A 24 -10.80 7.83 -7.05
CA ASN A 24 -10.28 6.70 -6.29
C ASN A 24 -11.09 5.46 -6.64
N THR A 25 -10.44 4.31 -6.78
CA THR A 25 -11.13 3.07 -7.14
C THR A 25 -10.70 1.91 -6.27
N ILE A 26 -11.63 0.99 -6.03
CA ILE A 26 -11.40 -0.29 -5.37
C ILE A 26 -12.04 -1.40 -6.20
N SER A 27 -11.36 -2.53 -6.35
CA SER A 27 -11.97 -3.69 -7.02
C SER A 27 -13.02 -4.34 -6.13
N LYS A 28 -14.10 -4.82 -6.75
CA LYS A 28 -15.10 -5.65 -6.05
C LYS A 28 -14.44 -6.82 -5.33
N ARG A 29 -13.45 -7.46 -5.97
CA ARG A 29 -12.69 -8.58 -5.40
C ARG A 29 -11.97 -8.20 -4.10
N LEU A 30 -11.30 -7.05 -4.05
CA LEU A 30 -10.65 -6.58 -2.84
C LEU A 30 -11.69 -6.23 -1.77
N LEU A 31 -12.76 -5.54 -2.14
CA LEU A 31 -13.84 -5.20 -1.21
C LEU A 31 -14.48 -6.44 -0.56
N ASP A 32 -14.77 -7.46 -1.36
CA ASP A 32 -15.33 -8.74 -0.89
C ASP A 32 -14.37 -9.42 0.11
N LYS A 33 -13.05 -9.37 -0.15
CA LYS A 33 -12.02 -9.92 0.76
C LYS A 33 -11.95 -9.18 2.09
N LEU A 34 -12.20 -7.86 2.10
CA LEU A 34 -12.19 -7.07 3.33
C LEU A 34 -13.35 -7.44 4.27
N LYS A 35 -14.33 -8.24 3.82
CA LYS A 35 -15.58 -8.57 4.54
C LYS A 35 -16.17 -7.33 5.20
N SER A 36 -16.19 -6.25 4.43
CA SER A 36 -16.47 -4.93 4.95
C SER A 36 -17.95 -4.73 5.16
N ASN A 37 -18.34 -4.17 6.32
CA ASN A 37 -19.70 -3.71 6.57
C ASN A 37 -20.00 -2.33 5.96
N HIS A 38 -19.10 -1.77 5.14
CA HIS A 38 -19.38 -0.51 4.44
C HIS A 38 -20.61 -0.70 3.56
N GLY A 39 -21.64 0.12 3.78
CA GLY A 39 -22.78 0.16 2.87
C GLY A 39 -22.31 0.57 1.48
N ILE A 40 -22.65 -0.23 0.48
CA ILE A 40 -22.43 0.15 -0.91
C ILE A 40 -23.47 1.20 -1.25
N LEU A 41 -23.00 2.41 -1.55
CA LEU A 41 -23.83 3.49 -2.01
C LEU A 41 -24.00 3.39 -3.53
N PRO A 42 -25.15 3.80 -4.08
CA PRO A 42 -25.27 4.02 -5.51
C PRO A 42 -24.20 5.01 -5.94
N SER A 43 -23.41 4.65 -6.94
CA SER A 43 -22.64 5.65 -7.67
C SER A 43 -23.61 6.37 -8.61
N CYS A 44 -23.40 7.66 -8.81
CA CYS A 44 -23.95 8.43 -9.91
C CYS A 44 -22.84 9.37 -10.40
N GLY A 45 -22.77 9.61 -11.72
CA GLY A 45 -21.94 10.66 -12.29
C GLY A 45 -20.78 10.19 -13.19
N PRO A 46 -19.76 11.04 -13.42
CA PRO A 46 -18.80 10.88 -14.52
C PRO A 46 -17.99 9.58 -14.47
N ALA A 47 -17.78 9.02 -13.28
CA ALA A 47 -17.06 7.77 -13.11
C ALA A 47 -17.71 6.61 -13.88
N GLU A 48 -19.03 6.49 -13.91
CA GLU A 48 -19.70 5.40 -14.64
C GLU A 48 -19.47 5.50 -16.14
N CYS A 49 -19.54 6.71 -16.70
CA CYS A 49 -19.27 6.97 -18.11
C CYS A 49 -17.82 6.66 -18.49
N LEU A 50 -16.86 6.99 -17.62
CA LEU A 50 -15.42 6.78 -17.89
C LEU A 50 -15.02 5.31 -17.84
N TYR A 51 -15.65 4.56 -16.94
CA TYR A 51 -15.18 3.24 -16.54
C TYR A 51 -16.06 2.11 -17.09
N GLY A 52 -17.37 2.31 -17.21
CA GLY A 52 -18.32 1.35 -17.78
C GLY A 52 -18.61 0.10 -16.93
N ASP A 53 -17.88 -0.13 -15.83
CA ASP A 53 -18.05 -1.28 -14.94
C ASP A 53 -18.14 -0.91 -13.45
N VAL A 54 -18.44 0.37 -13.16
CA VAL A 54 -18.66 0.85 -11.80
C VAL A 54 -19.98 0.30 -11.29
N ILE A 55 -19.98 -0.29 -10.10
CA ILE A 55 -21.14 -0.96 -9.50
C ILE A 55 -21.64 -0.28 -8.23
N GLY A 56 -21.03 0.83 -7.83
CA GLY A 56 -21.34 1.56 -6.62
C GLY A 56 -20.11 2.29 -6.09
N GLU A 57 -20.24 2.83 -4.89
CA GLU A 57 -19.16 3.47 -4.16
C GLU A 57 -19.20 3.14 -2.67
N ILE A 58 -18.05 3.28 -2.02
CA ILE A 58 -17.94 3.22 -0.56
C ILE A 58 -17.27 4.49 -0.06
N ASN A 59 -17.65 4.90 1.15
CA ASN A 59 -16.93 5.94 1.87
C ASN A 59 -15.86 5.34 2.79
N CYS A 60 -14.80 6.11 3.00
CA CYS A 60 -13.85 5.97 4.10
C CYS A 60 -13.24 4.56 4.24
N LEU A 61 -12.15 4.31 3.51
CA LEU A 61 -11.25 3.20 3.78
C LEU A 61 -10.18 3.65 4.79
N ASP A 62 -10.03 2.93 5.91
CA ASP A 62 -8.87 3.10 6.80
C ASP A 62 -7.61 2.57 6.09
N LEU A 63 -6.82 3.51 5.57
CA LEU A 63 -5.55 3.25 4.89
C LEU A 63 -4.40 3.55 5.84
N GLN A 64 -3.51 2.58 5.98
CA GLN A 64 -2.30 2.70 6.77
C GLN A 64 -1.07 2.59 5.89
N PHE A 65 -0.10 3.47 6.15
CA PHE A 65 1.13 3.57 5.41
C PHE A 65 2.33 3.18 6.27
N ARG A 66 3.36 2.60 5.64
CA ARG A 66 4.57 2.23 6.36
C ARG A 66 5.50 3.44 6.44
N TYR A 67 5.64 4.00 7.64
CA TYR A 67 6.54 5.11 7.93
C TYR A 67 7.45 4.79 9.12
N LYS A 68 8.77 4.97 8.94
CA LYS A 68 9.80 4.64 9.95
C LYS A 68 9.65 3.22 10.53
N GLY A 69 9.31 2.26 9.66
CA GLY A 69 9.17 0.85 10.01
C GLY A 69 7.83 0.45 10.65
N LYS A 70 6.94 1.41 10.96
CA LYS A 70 5.63 1.17 11.58
C LYS A 70 4.50 1.49 10.62
N TRP A 71 3.36 0.82 10.79
CA TRP A 71 2.11 1.20 10.12
C TRP A 71 1.49 2.39 10.84
N GLN A 72 1.12 3.42 10.08
CA GLN A 72 0.47 4.62 10.60
C GLN A 72 -0.80 4.88 9.80
N SER A 73 -1.92 5.00 10.51
CA SER A 73 -3.18 5.49 9.93
C SER A 73 -3.07 7.00 9.70
N LEU A 74 -3.81 7.47 8.71
CA LEU A 74 -4.13 8.88 8.57
C LEU A 74 -5.42 9.14 9.32
N ASP A 75 -5.39 10.00 10.34
CA ASP A 75 -6.61 10.45 11.01
C ASP A 75 -7.33 11.43 10.08
N TYR A 76 -8.50 11.05 9.58
CA TYR A 76 -9.23 11.88 8.63
C TYR A 76 -10.71 12.00 8.95
N THR A 77 -11.21 13.23 8.85
CA THR A 77 -12.58 13.62 9.18
C THR A 77 -13.51 13.71 7.98
N ASP A 78 -13.00 13.92 6.77
CA ASP A 78 -13.90 14.13 5.63
C ASP A 78 -14.24 12.83 4.88
N ALA A 79 -15.32 12.86 4.13
CA ALA A 79 -15.79 11.69 3.40
C ALA A 79 -15.04 11.54 2.08
N ILE A 80 -14.03 10.66 2.06
CA ILE A 80 -13.38 10.22 0.81
C ILE A 80 -14.14 9.02 0.25
N TYR A 81 -14.56 9.14 -1.01
CA TYR A 81 -15.26 8.08 -1.73
C TYR A 81 -14.33 7.27 -2.64
N PHE A 82 -14.61 5.98 -2.74
CA PHE A 82 -13.98 5.02 -3.64
C PHE A 82 -15.03 4.40 -4.55
N LYS A 83 -14.83 4.50 -5.86
CA LYS A 83 -15.66 3.83 -6.85
C LYS A 83 -15.35 2.34 -6.88
N ILE A 84 -16.38 1.51 -6.75
CA ILE A 84 -16.23 0.06 -6.80
C ILE A 84 -16.28 -0.37 -8.26
N ARG A 85 -15.18 -0.93 -8.76
CA ARG A 85 -15.07 -1.41 -10.15
C ARG A 85 -15.17 -2.93 -10.17
N LYS A 86 -15.89 -3.48 -11.15
CA LYS A 86 -16.04 -4.94 -11.28
C LYS A 86 -14.74 -5.61 -11.72
N ASN A 87 -14.07 -5.07 -12.72
CA ASN A 87 -12.89 -5.66 -13.37
C ASN A 87 -11.75 -4.63 -13.59
N PRO A 88 -11.28 -3.91 -12.56
CA PRO A 88 -10.16 -3.00 -12.73
C PRO A 88 -8.83 -3.75 -12.87
N THR A 89 -7.86 -3.14 -13.55
CA THR A 89 -6.48 -3.66 -13.65
C THR A 89 -5.78 -3.72 -12.29
N PHE A 90 -6.08 -2.78 -11.40
CA PHE A 90 -5.49 -2.66 -10.07
C PHE A 90 -6.57 -2.72 -9.00
N ASP A 91 -6.26 -3.40 -7.89
CA ASP A 91 -7.24 -3.61 -6.82
C ASP A 91 -7.56 -2.35 -6.01
N LEU A 92 -6.60 -1.41 -5.90
CA LEU A 92 -6.76 -0.15 -5.20
C LEU A 92 -5.99 0.95 -5.93
N VAL A 93 -6.67 2.05 -6.24
CA VAL A 93 -6.10 3.23 -6.91
C VAL A 93 -6.48 4.49 -6.14
N LEU A 94 -5.49 5.33 -5.84
CA LEU A 94 -5.70 6.71 -5.39
C LEU A 94 -5.56 7.65 -6.58
N GLY A 95 -6.68 8.28 -6.92
CA GLY A 95 -6.76 9.31 -7.94
C GLY A 95 -6.55 10.70 -7.37
N ARG A 96 -6.66 11.72 -8.23
CA ARG A 96 -6.49 13.13 -7.86
C ARG A 96 -7.33 13.56 -6.67
N GLY A 97 -8.57 13.06 -6.54
CA GLY A 97 -9.44 13.40 -5.42
C GLY A 97 -8.80 13.13 -4.05
N TRP A 98 -8.19 11.97 -3.85
CA TRP A 98 -7.48 11.67 -2.60
C TRP A 98 -6.15 12.41 -2.51
N LEU A 99 -5.40 12.48 -3.61
CA LEU A 99 -4.07 13.09 -3.62
C LEU A 99 -4.10 14.59 -3.29
N TRP A 100 -5.14 15.31 -3.72
CA TRP A 100 -5.31 16.73 -3.38
C TRP A 100 -5.70 16.94 -1.93
N VAL A 101 -6.60 16.12 -1.39
CA VAL A 101 -7.02 16.19 0.01
C VAL A 101 -5.83 16.06 0.96
N HIS A 102 -4.88 15.18 0.65
CA HIS A 102 -3.68 14.94 1.47
C HIS A 102 -2.45 15.71 1.00
N GLU A 103 -2.63 16.72 0.13
CA GLU A 103 -1.56 17.57 -0.43
C GLU A 103 -0.32 16.78 -0.85
N VAL A 104 -0.53 15.62 -1.49
CA VAL A 104 0.54 14.64 -1.70
C VAL A 104 1.63 15.23 -2.60
N LYS A 105 2.87 15.24 -2.09
CA LYS A 105 4.04 15.69 -2.87
C LYS A 105 4.79 14.49 -3.41
N MET A 106 5.04 14.49 -4.72
CA MET A 106 5.83 13.44 -5.37
C MET A 106 7.25 13.93 -5.58
N ASN A 107 8.20 13.25 -4.94
CA ASN A 107 9.61 13.59 -5.00
C ASN A 107 10.33 12.52 -5.82
N PHE A 108 10.73 12.89 -7.03
CA PHE A 108 11.53 12.05 -7.92
C PHE A 108 12.99 12.46 -7.82
N LYS A 109 13.85 11.53 -7.41
CA LYS A 109 15.30 11.75 -7.45
C LYS A 109 15.86 10.96 -8.62
N LEU A 110 16.20 11.67 -9.69
CA LEU A 110 16.98 11.11 -10.79
C LEU A 110 18.36 10.72 -10.23
N SER A 111 18.63 9.41 -10.15
CA SER A 111 19.88 8.89 -9.61
C SER A 111 21.02 9.06 -10.62
N SER A 112 22.14 9.63 -10.19
CA SER A 112 23.45 9.34 -10.78
C SER A 112 23.90 7.93 -10.33
N LYS A 113 24.46 7.14 -11.27
CA LYS A 113 24.82 5.73 -11.08
C LYS A 113 25.46 5.45 -9.70
N GLY A 114 24.79 4.66 -8.86
CA GLY A 114 25.42 4.04 -7.67
C GLY A 114 24.64 4.06 -6.34
N SER A 115 23.48 4.73 -6.21
CA SER A 115 22.75 4.76 -4.92
C SER A 115 21.68 3.68 -4.81
N CYS A 116 21.64 2.98 -3.66
CA CYS A 116 20.60 1.99 -3.31
C CYS A 116 19.32 2.61 -2.71
N ASP A 117 19.20 3.94 -2.70
CA ASP A 117 18.02 4.63 -2.17
C ASP A 117 16.83 4.54 -3.13
N PRO A 118 15.58 4.49 -2.61
CA PRO A 118 14.38 4.52 -3.44
C PRO A 118 14.40 5.75 -4.36
N HIS A 119 14.33 5.51 -5.67
CA HIS A 119 14.39 6.54 -6.72
C HIS A 119 13.21 7.52 -6.69
N ALA A 120 12.12 7.14 -6.01
CA ALA A 120 10.94 7.97 -5.86
C ALA A 120 10.30 7.77 -4.48
N LYS A 121 9.79 8.86 -3.92
CA LYS A 121 9.05 8.86 -2.65
C LYS A 121 7.85 9.78 -2.79
N ILE A 122 6.82 9.50 -2.03
CA ILE A 122 5.71 10.45 -1.82
C ILE A 122 5.76 10.97 -0.40
N GLU A 123 5.33 12.20 -0.23
CA GLU A 123 5.10 12.82 1.07
C GLU A 123 3.60 12.97 1.27
N ILE A 124 3.09 12.43 2.38
CA ILE A 124 1.68 12.47 2.78
C ILE A 124 1.66 12.91 4.24
N ASP A 125 1.06 14.06 4.56
CA ASP A 125 0.96 14.58 5.93
C ASP A 125 2.30 14.56 6.71
N GLY A 126 3.40 14.94 6.02
CA GLY A 126 4.77 14.94 6.56
C GLY A 126 5.45 13.56 6.64
N MET A 127 4.76 12.47 6.26
CA MET A 127 5.34 11.14 6.13
C MET A 127 5.96 10.93 4.75
N SER A 128 7.28 10.71 4.70
CA SER A 128 7.97 10.30 3.48
C SER A 128 7.88 8.78 3.30
N ILE A 129 7.12 8.36 2.29
CA ILE A 129 6.82 6.96 2.00
C ILE A 129 7.52 6.57 0.69
N PRO A 130 8.34 5.50 0.67
CA PRO A 130 9.00 5.05 -0.54
C PRO A 130 8.01 4.50 -1.55
N LEU A 131 8.18 4.89 -2.81
CA LEU A 131 7.46 4.28 -3.92
C LEU A 131 8.15 2.98 -4.33
N ILE A 132 7.33 2.03 -4.76
CA ILE A 132 7.74 0.70 -5.18
C ILE A 132 7.40 0.59 -6.67
N ASP A 133 8.38 0.21 -7.49
CA ASP A 133 8.08 -0.19 -8.87
C ASP A 133 7.37 -1.54 -8.90
N LYS A 134 6.57 -1.72 -9.95
CA LYS A 134 5.77 -2.93 -10.18
C LYS A 134 6.57 -4.22 -10.03
N ASP A 135 7.89 -4.16 -10.29
CA ASP A 135 8.80 -5.30 -10.42
C ASP A 135 9.72 -5.55 -9.20
N PHE A 136 9.64 -4.79 -8.10
CA PHE A 136 10.55 -4.98 -6.94
C PHE A 136 10.33 -6.25 -6.11
N ASN A 137 9.44 -7.16 -6.53
CA ASN A 137 9.31 -8.50 -5.94
C ASN A 137 10.40 -9.47 -6.45
N LYS A 138 11.66 -9.05 -6.52
CA LYS A 138 12.79 -9.95 -6.79
C LYS A 138 14.06 -9.55 -6.04
N ALA A 139 13.99 -9.48 -4.71
CA ALA A 139 15.04 -9.90 -3.77
C ALA A 139 14.82 -9.25 -2.39
N SER A 140 14.05 -9.91 -1.53
CA SER A 140 14.45 -10.04 -0.13
C SER A 140 14.41 -11.51 0.23
N SER A 141 15.35 -12.27 -0.34
CA SER A 141 15.81 -13.49 0.32
C SER A 141 16.49 -13.03 1.61
N THR A 142 15.70 -12.93 2.68
CA THR A 142 16.24 -12.92 4.04
C THR A 142 16.97 -14.26 4.18
N LYS A 143 18.28 -14.25 3.93
CA LYS A 143 19.17 -15.31 4.40
C LYS A 143 19.01 -15.30 5.92
N ASN A 144 18.19 -16.21 6.42
CA ASN A 144 18.26 -16.62 7.81
C ASN A 144 19.68 -17.15 8.02
N ASN A 145 20.57 -16.31 8.57
CA ASN A 145 21.80 -16.80 9.15
C ASN A 145 21.40 -17.59 10.39
N LEU A 146 21.14 -18.87 10.18
CA LEU A 146 21.14 -19.90 11.19
C LEU A 146 22.58 -19.94 11.75
N SER A 147 22.81 -19.22 12.84
CA SER A 147 23.99 -19.41 13.67
C SER A 147 23.91 -20.82 14.25
N LYS A 148 24.60 -21.76 13.61
CA LYS A 148 24.97 -23.04 14.22
C LYS A 148 25.81 -22.71 15.46
N SER A 149 25.22 -22.83 16.64
CA SER A 149 25.98 -22.96 17.87
C SER A 149 26.61 -24.35 17.85
N THR A 150 27.91 -24.38 17.65
CA THR A 150 28.77 -25.55 17.79
C THR A 150 28.76 -25.97 19.25
N GLU A 151 28.14 -27.12 19.52
CA GLU A 151 28.23 -27.81 20.81
C GLU A 151 29.63 -28.41 20.93
N SER A 152 30.50 -27.69 21.65
CA SER A 152 31.86 -28.14 21.98
C SER A 152 31.80 -29.05 23.20
N LYS A 153 31.97 -30.36 22.99
CA LYS A 153 32.27 -31.33 24.05
C LYS A 153 33.78 -31.40 24.24
N PRO A 154 34.28 -31.34 25.48
CA PRO A 154 35.27 -32.32 25.95
C PRO A 154 34.76 -32.90 27.28
N GLY A 155 34.83 -34.20 27.55
CA GLY A 155 36.06 -34.98 27.65
C GLY A 155 36.23 -35.34 29.14
N LEU A 156 36.16 -36.64 29.43
CA LEU A 156 36.17 -37.28 30.75
C LEU A 156 37.34 -36.86 31.67
N ALA A 157 37.06 -36.80 32.98
CA ALA A 157 37.97 -37.26 34.04
C ALA A 157 37.17 -37.75 35.25
N GLN A 158 37.57 -38.91 35.79
CA GLN A 158 37.10 -39.56 37.02
C GLN A 158 37.79 -38.97 38.26
N GLU A 159 37.41 -39.50 39.44
CA GLU A 159 37.85 -39.28 40.85
C GLU A 159 36.85 -38.40 41.63
N GLU A 160 36.26 -38.81 42.75
CA GLU A 160 36.55 -39.87 43.75
C GLU A 160 35.42 -40.90 43.93
#